data_AF-A0AAN8U5U5-F1
#
_entry.id   AF-A0AAN8U5U5-F1
#
_cell.length_a   1.000
_cell.length_b   1.000
_cell.length_c   1.000
_cell.angle_alpha   90.00
_cell.angle_beta   90.00
_cell.angle_gamma   90.00
#
_symmetry.space_group_name_H-M   'P 1'
#
loop_
_entity.id
_entity.type
_entity.pdbx_description
1 polymer ?
#
loop_
_entity_poly.entity_id
_entity_poly.type
_entity_poly.pdbx_seq_one_letter_code
_entity_poly.pdbx_strand_id
1 'polypeptide(L)'
;MKKRRVPEILWRLFHNRARTLGATILSLIPLKSSTNCQCKGRRCLGCDGEYGAISFLLRENDPDDYRKLLNQCFIVVSDQAPPLHGYDPHCRWAHLELVRKTIEMTISEQCSSSNVISFGYDKMSRCSDIVEALTSPSWSLLLTRIGDVLMVYLLKNTSIFLWLPRNKHHQVAGFPISDLCLKSQVHISITTYKPSLLHPGNYQFQKRLLLRL
;
A
#
# COMPACT_ATOMS: atom_id res chain seq x y z
N MET A 1 -6.01 8.25 -16.27
CA MET A 1 -6.38 7.04 -15.49
C MET A 1 -7.89 7.04 -15.26
N LYS A 2 -8.57 5.89 -15.34
CA LYS A 2 -10.04 5.85 -15.14
C LYS A 2 -10.34 5.83 -13.63
N LYS A 3 -11.21 6.72 -13.13
CA LYS A 3 -11.71 6.66 -11.75
C LYS A 3 -12.49 5.36 -11.59
N ARG A 4 -12.01 4.44 -10.75
CA ARG A 4 -12.73 3.22 -10.38
C ARG A 4 -13.46 3.40 -9.06
N ARG A 5 -14.60 2.71 -8.95
CA ARG A 5 -15.35 2.62 -7.70
C ARG A 5 -14.53 1.83 -6.69
N VAL A 6 -14.33 2.42 -5.51
CA VAL A 6 -13.68 1.78 -4.37
C VAL A 6 -14.55 0.62 -3.88
N PRO A 7 -13.98 -0.57 -3.57
CA PRO A 7 -14.70 -1.66 -2.96
C PRO A 7 -15.46 -1.21 -1.72
N GLU A 8 -16.70 -1.68 -1.54
CA GLU A 8 -17.61 -1.15 -0.52
C GLU A 8 -17.01 -1.21 0.89
N ILE A 9 -16.33 -2.30 1.24
CA ILE A 9 -15.68 -2.44 2.54
C ILE A 9 -14.59 -1.39 2.78
N LEU A 10 -13.79 -1.09 1.75
CA LEU A 10 -12.74 -0.06 1.85
C LEU A 10 -13.37 1.33 1.92
N TRP A 11 -14.46 1.55 1.18
CA TRP A 11 -15.21 2.80 1.25
C TRP A 11 -15.83 3.04 2.63
N ARG A 12 -16.41 2.00 3.25
CA ARG A 12 -17.01 2.09 4.58
C ARG A 12 -15.99 2.40 5.68
N LEU A 13 -14.77 1.88 5.56
CA LEU A 13 -13.73 2.05 6.58
C LEU A 13 -12.85 3.29 6.36
N PHE A 14 -12.58 3.64 5.10
CA PHE A 14 -11.57 4.64 4.76
C PHE A 14 -12.12 5.82 3.95
N HIS A 15 -13.36 5.72 3.45
CA HIS A 15 -14.01 6.74 2.64
C HIS A 15 -13.09 7.23 1.51
N ASN A 16 -12.96 8.55 1.38
CA ASN A 16 -12.14 9.23 0.37
C ASN A 16 -10.63 8.95 0.48
N ARG A 17 -10.17 8.33 1.56
CA ARG A 17 -8.74 8.00 1.73
C ARG A 17 -8.33 6.78 0.89
N ALA A 18 -9.25 5.86 0.61
CA ALA A 18 -8.98 4.71 -0.26
C ALA A 18 -8.96 5.15 -1.72
N ARG A 19 -7.79 5.07 -2.35
CA ARG A 19 -7.56 5.52 -3.73
C ARG A 19 -6.78 4.46 -4.50
N THR A 20 -6.91 4.45 -5.82
CA THR A 20 -6.08 3.56 -6.67
C THR A 20 -4.61 3.92 -6.51
N LEU A 21 -3.70 2.94 -6.63
CA LEU A 21 -2.27 3.12 -6.50
C LEU A 21 -1.72 4.29 -7.33
N GLY A 22 -2.08 4.40 -8.60
CA GLY A 22 -1.59 5.52 -9.42
C GLY A 22 -2.10 6.89 -8.97
N ALA A 23 -3.38 7.00 -8.58
CA ALA A 23 -3.92 8.24 -8.02
C ALA A 23 -3.23 8.64 -6.69
N THR A 24 -2.90 7.66 -5.86
CA THR A 24 -2.15 7.90 -4.62
C THR A 24 -0.75 8.41 -4.92
N ILE A 25 -0.01 7.74 -5.82
CA ILE A 25 1.34 8.16 -6.25
C ILE A 25 1.33 9.61 -6.76
N LEU A 26 0.39 9.96 -7.65
CA LEU A 26 0.30 11.30 -8.20
C LEU A 26 0.00 12.36 -7.12
N SER A 27 -0.79 12.01 -6.10
CA SER A 27 -1.09 12.92 -4.99
C SER A 27 0.03 13.07 -3.96
N LEU A 28 0.95 12.09 -3.90
CA LEU A 28 2.05 12.07 -2.94
C LEU A 28 3.25 12.88 -3.42
N ILE A 29 3.36 13.11 -4.73
CA ILE A 29 4.50 13.80 -5.32
C ILE A 29 4.26 15.30 -5.20
N PRO A 30 5.13 16.03 -4.47
CA PRO A 30 5.00 17.47 -4.39
C PRO A 30 5.15 18.04 -5.80
N LEU A 31 4.15 18.80 -6.28
CA LEU A 31 4.29 19.58 -7.50
C LEU A 31 5.38 20.64 -7.25
N LYS A 32 6.63 20.34 -7.61
CA LYS A 32 7.71 21.32 -7.58
C LYS A 32 7.85 21.93 -8.96
N SER A 33 8.00 23.24 -9.02
CA SER A 33 8.53 23.91 -10.22
C SER A 33 9.89 23.26 -10.54
N SER A 34 10.12 23.01 -11.83
CA SER A 34 11.25 22.28 -12.42
C SER A 34 12.67 22.72 -12.00
N THR A 35 12.82 23.78 -11.20
CA THR A 35 14.08 24.44 -10.88
C THR A 35 15.01 23.65 -9.96
N ASN A 36 14.50 22.71 -9.15
CA ASN A 36 15.30 21.95 -8.16
C ASN A 36 15.29 20.43 -8.37
N CYS A 37 14.92 19.95 -9.56
CA CYS A 37 14.85 18.52 -9.83
C CYS A 37 16.23 17.89 -10.09
N GLN A 38 16.54 16.78 -9.43
CA GLN A 38 17.78 15.99 -9.61
C GLN A 38 17.80 15.11 -10.88
N CYS A 39 16.75 15.16 -11.69
CA CYS A 39 16.53 14.38 -12.90
C CYS A 39 17.41 14.79 -14.10
N LYS A 40 18.20 15.86 -13.99
CA LYS A 40 19.13 16.34 -15.04
C LYS A 40 18.49 16.45 -16.44
N GLY A 41 17.22 16.87 -16.51
CA GLY A 41 16.49 17.02 -17.78
C GLY A 41 15.94 15.74 -18.40
N ARG A 42 16.11 14.56 -17.78
CA ARG A 42 15.66 13.26 -18.33
C ARG A 42 14.14 13.01 -18.28
N ARG A 43 13.35 14.02 -17.88
CA ARG A 43 11.93 13.95 -17.48
C ARG A 43 11.70 12.93 -16.36
N CYS A 44 10.87 13.33 -15.41
CA CYS A 44 10.62 12.55 -14.21
C CYS A 44 9.18 12.77 -13.75
N LEU A 45 8.70 11.88 -12.90
CA LEU A 45 7.33 11.96 -12.40
C LEU A 45 7.02 13.28 -11.65
N GLY A 46 8.02 13.93 -11.05
CA GLY A 46 7.86 15.24 -10.39
C GLY A 46 8.21 16.46 -11.24
N CYS A 47 8.55 16.27 -12.51
CA CYS A 47 9.04 17.32 -13.41
C CYS A 47 7.98 17.85 -14.35
N ASP A 48 7.10 16.94 -14.77
CA ASP A 48 6.03 17.24 -15.70
C ASP A 48 4.79 17.63 -14.89
N GLY A 49 4.02 18.60 -15.38
CA GLY A 49 2.71 18.92 -14.81
C GLY A 49 1.79 17.69 -14.79
N GLU A 50 0.62 17.79 -14.14
CA GLU A 50 -0.26 16.64 -13.85
C GLU A 50 -0.45 15.66 -15.04
N TYR A 51 -0.69 16.17 -16.25
CA TYR A 51 -0.85 15.36 -17.45
C TYR A 51 0.41 14.57 -17.83
N GLY A 52 1.60 15.16 -17.70
CA GLY A 52 2.85 14.47 -17.99
C GLY A 52 3.28 13.51 -16.88
N ALA A 53 2.91 13.78 -15.62
CA ALA A 53 3.08 12.82 -14.54
C ALA A 53 2.26 11.53 -14.79
N ILE A 54 1.03 11.67 -15.29
CA ILE A 54 0.18 10.52 -15.66
C ILE A 54 0.82 9.71 -16.79
N SER A 55 1.30 10.35 -17.86
CA SER A 55 1.91 9.65 -19.01
C SER A 55 3.28 9.04 -18.68
N PHE A 56 4.01 9.65 -17.74
CA PHE A 56 5.24 9.09 -17.20
C PHE A 56 4.98 7.81 -16.40
N LEU A 57 3.96 7.82 -15.54
CA LEU A 57 3.60 6.66 -14.71
C LEU A 57 2.96 5.54 -15.55
N LEU A 58 2.17 5.88 -16.57
CA LEU A 58 1.42 4.93 -17.38
C LEU A 58 1.64 5.22 -18.88
N ARG A 59 2.48 4.41 -19.52
CA ARG A 59 2.76 4.48 -20.97
C ARG A 59 1.80 3.61 -21.77
N GLU A 60 1.72 3.84 -23.07
CA GLU A 60 0.83 3.12 -24.00
C GLU A 60 1.22 1.65 -24.20
N ASN A 61 2.50 1.30 -24.09
CA ASN A 61 2.97 -0.07 -24.26
C ASN A 61 3.18 -0.81 -22.93
N ASP A 62 2.74 -0.25 -21.81
CA ASP A 62 2.88 -0.93 -20.53
C ASP A 62 1.95 -2.16 -20.45
N PRO A 63 2.42 -3.29 -19.86
CA PRO A 63 1.66 -4.54 -19.77
C PRO A 63 0.32 -4.39 -19.05
N ASP A 64 -0.68 -5.19 -19.44
CA ASP A 64 -2.02 -5.15 -18.84
C ASP A 64 -2.02 -5.34 -17.33
N ASP A 65 -1.18 -6.22 -16.81
CA ASP A 65 -1.12 -6.47 -15.36
C ASP A 65 -0.53 -5.27 -14.60
N TYR A 66 0.36 -4.50 -15.23
CA TYR A 66 0.83 -3.22 -14.67
C TYR A 66 -0.28 -2.17 -14.68
N ARG A 67 -1.06 -2.11 -15.77
CA ARG A 67 -2.24 -1.23 -15.86
C ARG A 67 -3.26 -1.59 -14.78
N LYS A 68 -3.51 -2.88 -14.54
CA LYS A 68 -4.39 -3.37 -13.48
C LYS A 68 -3.82 -3.02 -12.11
N LEU A 69 -2.52 -3.23 -11.87
CA LEU A 69 -1.86 -2.84 -10.63
C LEU A 69 -2.14 -1.36 -10.32
N LEU A 70 -1.90 -0.45 -11.27
CA LEU A 70 -2.10 0.98 -11.04
C LEU A 70 -3.55 1.41 -10.81
N ASN A 71 -4.52 0.74 -11.47
CA ASN A 71 -5.93 1.15 -11.49
C ASN A 71 -6.85 0.31 -10.58
N GLN A 72 -6.37 -0.81 -10.05
CA GLN A 72 -7.19 -1.77 -9.27
C GLN A 72 -6.56 -2.12 -7.92
N CYS A 73 -5.26 -1.86 -7.71
CA CYS A 73 -4.69 -1.88 -6.37
C CYS A 73 -5.17 -0.63 -5.62
N PHE A 74 -5.75 -0.82 -4.44
CA PHE A 74 -6.20 0.27 -3.58
C PHE A 74 -5.20 0.52 -2.46
N ILE A 75 -4.94 1.78 -2.20
CA ILE A 75 -3.98 2.28 -1.23
C ILE A 75 -4.69 3.23 -0.28
N VAL A 76 -4.38 3.09 1.01
CA VAL A 76 -4.77 4.04 2.06
C VAL A 76 -3.51 4.53 2.75
N VAL A 77 -3.21 5.83 2.66
CA VAL A 77 -2.09 6.43 3.38
C VAL A 77 -2.45 6.54 4.87
N SER A 78 -1.54 6.15 5.75
CA SER A 78 -1.72 6.27 7.21
C SER A 78 -1.89 7.74 7.61
N ASP A 79 -2.74 8.03 8.58
CA ASP A 79 -2.85 9.38 9.15
C ASP A 79 -1.58 9.81 9.88
N GLN A 80 -0.77 8.83 10.31
CA GLN A 80 0.53 9.05 10.95
C GLN A 80 1.70 9.05 9.95
N ALA A 81 1.41 8.96 8.64
CA ALA A 81 2.45 8.98 7.63
C ALA A 81 3.13 10.36 7.60
N PRO A 82 4.47 10.44 7.65
CA PRO A 82 5.16 11.70 7.48
C PRO A 82 4.92 12.25 6.07
N PRO A 83 4.96 13.58 5.87
CA PRO A 83 4.90 14.15 4.53
C PRO A 83 6.14 13.76 3.72
N LEU A 84 5.98 13.59 2.41
CA LEU A 84 7.10 13.38 1.49
C LEU A 84 7.77 14.73 1.19
N HIS A 85 8.96 14.95 1.76
CA HIS A 85 9.69 16.22 1.62
C HIS A 85 10.36 16.40 0.23
N GLY A 86 10.46 15.33 -0.56
CA GLY A 86 11.05 15.37 -1.89
C GLY A 86 10.80 14.10 -2.70
N TYR A 87 11.02 14.21 -4.01
CA TYR A 87 10.97 13.10 -4.95
C TYR A 87 12.38 12.78 -5.45
N ASP A 88 12.79 11.52 -5.29
CA ASP A 88 14.05 10.98 -5.80
C ASP A 88 13.74 9.84 -6.79
N PRO A 89 13.95 10.03 -8.11
CA PRO A 89 13.62 9.02 -9.11
C PRO A 89 14.63 7.86 -9.18
N HIS A 90 15.73 7.90 -8.43
CA HIS A 90 16.79 6.92 -8.58
C HIS A 90 16.39 5.55 -7.99
N CYS A 91 16.75 4.50 -8.72
CA CYS A 91 16.70 3.11 -8.25
C CYS A 91 18.15 2.66 -7.97
N ARG A 92 18.56 2.71 -6.71
CA ARG A 92 19.88 2.31 -6.22
C ARG A 92 19.88 0.85 -5.74
N TRP A 93 18.71 0.29 -5.46
CA TRP A 93 18.56 -1.06 -4.93
C TRP A 93 17.92 -2.00 -5.95
N ALA A 94 18.37 -3.25 -5.94
CA ALA A 94 17.63 -4.33 -6.59
C ALA A 94 16.25 -4.46 -5.91
N HIS A 95 15.19 -4.63 -6.70
CA HIS A 95 13.82 -4.59 -6.19
C HIS A 95 13.56 -5.58 -5.03
N LEU A 96 14.03 -6.82 -5.19
CA LEU A 96 13.92 -7.84 -4.16
C LEU A 96 14.56 -7.41 -2.83
N GLU A 97 15.75 -6.83 -2.88
CA GLU A 97 16.46 -6.38 -1.69
C GLU A 97 15.83 -5.13 -1.06
N LEU A 98 15.26 -4.24 -1.87
CA LEU A 98 14.48 -3.11 -1.37
C LEU A 98 13.27 -3.59 -0.57
N VAL A 99 12.49 -4.55 -1.09
CA VAL A 99 11.31 -5.09 -0.41
C VAL A 99 11.73 -5.79 0.89
N ARG A 100 12.71 -6.69 0.85
CA ARG A 100 13.22 -7.40 2.03
C ARG A 100 13.70 -6.46 3.12
N LYS A 101 14.56 -5.49 2.78
CA LYS A 101 15.05 -4.51 3.76
C LYS A 101 13.93 -3.65 4.32
N THR A 102 12.92 -3.32 3.52
CA THR A 102 11.75 -2.57 4.00
C THR A 102 10.95 -3.36 5.02
N ILE A 103 10.74 -4.66 4.77
CA ILE A 103 10.08 -5.55 5.73
C ILE A 103 10.90 -5.68 7.01
N GLU A 104 12.21 -5.90 6.89
CA GLU A 104 13.14 -6.02 8.02
C GLU A 104 13.16 -4.75 8.88
N MET A 105 13.23 -3.58 8.27
CA MET A 105 13.11 -2.29 8.97
C MET A 105 11.77 -2.18 9.69
N THR A 106 10.67 -2.57 9.03
CA THR A 106 9.32 -2.54 9.62
C THR A 106 9.22 -3.46 10.83
N ILE A 107 9.83 -4.66 10.78
CA ILE A 107 9.90 -5.61 11.89
C ILE A 107 10.73 -5.06 13.05
N SER A 108 11.81 -4.32 12.77
CA SER A 108 12.66 -3.74 13.83
C SER A 108 12.04 -2.51 14.48
N GLU A 109 11.31 -1.69 13.72
CA GLU A 109 10.71 -0.43 14.19
C GLU A 109 9.37 -0.65 14.90
N GLN A 110 8.64 -1.71 14.56
CA GLN A 110 7.31 -2.00 15.12
C GLN A 110 7.34 -3.29 15.94
N CYS A 111 6.66 -3.29 17.09
CA CYS A 111 6.42 -4.53 17.84
C CYS A 111 5.72 -5.54 16.91
N SER A 112 6.17 -6.79 16.93
CA SER A 112 6.27 -7.72 15.78
C SER A 112 4.95 -8.24 15.14
N SER A 113 3.86 -7.49 15.15
CA SER A 113 2.55 -7.95 14.64
C SER A 113 1.58 -6.88 14.13
N SER A 114 1.98 -5.61 14.02
CA SER A 114 1.06 -4.54 13.60
C SER A 114 0.89 -4.38 12.10
N ASN A 115 1.89 -4.71 11.28
CA ASN A 115 1.86 -4.50 9.84
C ASN A 115 1.75 -5.83 9.09
N VAL A 116 0.77 -5.94 8.20
CA VAL A 116 0.57 -7.14 7.37
C VAL A 116 1.81 -7.47 6.54
N ILE A 117 2.64 -6.49 6.17
CA ILE A 117 3.81 -6.70 5.31
C ILE A 117 4.84 -7.69 5.90
N SER A 118 4.86 -7.87 7.22
CA SER A 118 5.75 -8.82 7.91
C SER A 118 5.13 -10.19 8.14
N PHE A 119 3.87 -10.42 7.77
CA PHE A 119 3.18 -11.67 8.02
C PHE A 119 3.83 -12.82 7.24
N GLY A 120 4.17 -13.90 7.95
CA GLY A 120 4.81 -15.07 7.36
C GLY A 120 6.22 -14.82 6.83
N TYR A 121 6.85 -13.68 7.15
CA TYR A 121 8.23 -13.40 6.75
C TYR A 121 9.21 -14.28 7.54
N ASP A 122 9.90 -15.16 6.83
CA ASP A 122 10.95 -15.98 7.39
C ASP A 122 12.29 -15.21 7.34
N LYS A 123 12.87 -14.96 8.51
CA LYS A 123 14.11 -14.15 8.64
C LYS A 123 15.35 -14.85 8.09
N MET A 124 15.35 -16.18 8.01
CA MET A 124 16.52 -16.95 7.57
C MET A 124 16.60 -17.00 6.05
N SER A 125 15.49 -17.32 5.40
CA SER A 125 15.33 -17.39 3.95
C SER A 125 15.01 -16.03 3.32
N ARG A 126 14.57 -15.04 4.11
CA ARG A 126 14.17 -13.69 3.66
C ARG A 126 13.03 -13.75 2.63
N CYS A 127 12.06 -14.64 2.86
CA CYS A 127 10.97 -14.93 1.92
C CYS A 127 9.59 -14.93 2.62
N SER A 128 8.55 -14.64 1.83
CA SER A 128 7.13 -14.83 2.15
C SER A 128 6.29 -14.65 0.89
N ASP A 129 5.01 -15.07 0.92
CA ASP A 129 4.04 -14.80 -0.15
C ASP A 129 3.92 -13.30 -0.45
N ILE A 130 4.08 -12.45 0.57
CA ILE A 130 4.06 -10.99 0.42
C ILE A 130 5.30 -10.49 -0.33
N VAL A 131 6.49 -11.03 -0.03
CA VAL A 131 7.70 -10.73 -0.81
C VAL A 131 7.49 -11.11 -2.26
N GLU A 132 6.97 -12.30 -2.55
CA GLU A 132 6.69 -12.75 -3.91
C GLU A 132 5.71 -11.80 -4.64
N ALA A 133 4.58 -11.47 -3.99
CA ALA A 133 3.58 -10.58 -4.56
C ALA A 133 4.15 -9.18 -4.87
N LEU A 134 4.88 -8.59 -3.91
CA LEU A 134 5.47 -7.26 -4.03
C LEU A 134 6.71 -7.22 -4.93
N THR A 135 7.27 -8.36 -5.32
CA THR A 135 8.42 -8.45 -6.25
C THR A 135 8.06 -8.88 -7.66
N SER A 136 6.76 -9.07 -7.95
CA SER A 136 6.29 -9.41 -9.29
C SER A 136 6.70 -8.39 -10.37
N PRO A 137 6.66 -8.75 -11.67
CA PRO A 137 7.11 -7.86 -12.75
C PRO A 137 6.42 -6.50 -12.78
N SER A 138 5.12 -6.43 -12.42
CA SER A 138 4.38 -5.17 -12.37
C SER A 138 4.88 -4.24 -11.27
N TRP A 139 5.19 -4.78 -10.08
CA TRP A 139 5.79 -3.98 -9.00
C TRP A 139 7.24 -3.61 -9.31
N SER A 140 7.98 -4.47 -9.98
CA SER A 140 9.34 -4.17 -10.47
C SER A 140 9.33 -3.02 -11.46
N LEU A 141 8.41 -3.04 -12.42
CA LEU A 141 8.21 -1.92 -13.34
C LEU A 141 7.82 -0.65 -12.58
N LEU A 142 6.92 -0.75 -11.59
CA LEU A 142 6.54 0.40 -10.78
C LEU A 142 7.75 1.05 -10.10
N LEU A 143 8.63 0.25 -9.47
CA LEU A 143 9.85 0.74 -8.84
C LEU A 143 10.67 1.59 -9.80
N THR A 144 10.90 1.11 -11.02
CA THR A 144 11.67 1.86 -12.03
C THR A 144 11.05 3.21 -12.42
N ARG A 145 9.73 3.39 -12.19
CA ARG A 145 9.05 4.66 -12.45
C ARG A 145 9.15 5.60 -11.27
N ILE A 146 8.97 5.10 -10.05
CA ILE A 146 8.78 5.95 -8.87
C ILE A 146 10.04 6.14 -8.02
N GLY A 147 11.07 5.32 -8.24
CA GLY A 147 12.30 5.34 -7.45
C GLY A 147 12.16 4.66 -6.09
N ASP A 148 13.32 4.39 -5.47
CA ASP A 148 13.38 3.61 -4.23
C ASP A 148 12.70 4.33 -3.06
N VAL A 149 12.90 5.65 -2.95
CA VAL A 149 12.41 6.45 -1.82
C VAL A 149 10.88 6.40 -1.75
N LEU A 150 10.20 6.58 -2.89
CA LEU A 150 8.74 6.54 -2.93
C LEU A 150 8.22 5.10 -2.76
N MET A 151 8.93 4.09 -3.27
CA MET A 151 8.56 2.70 -3.03
C MET A 151 8.61 2.34 -1.54
N VAL A 152 9.72 2.64 -0.86
CA VAL A 152 9.87 2.41 0.58
C VAL A 152 8.79 3.15 1.36
N TYR A 153 8.50 4.40 0.98
CA TYR A 153 7.44 5.18 1.60
C TYR A 153 6.08 4.48 1.49
N LEU A 154 5.70 4.01 0.29
CA LEU A 154 4.44 3.30 0.08
C LEU A 154 4.35 2.04 0.95
N LEU A 155 5.39 1.22 0.96
CA LEU A 155 5.40 -0.04 1.70
C LEU A 155 5.32 0.16 3.22
N LYS A 156 5.95 1.22 3.77
CA LYS A 156 5.97 1.48 5.21
C LYS A 156 4.73 2.22 5.71
N ASN A 157 4.22 3.18 4.94
CA ASN A 157 3.26 4.18 5.43
C ASN A 157 1.85 4.02 4.88
N THR A 158 1.57 2.94 4.15
CA THR A 158 0.25 2.72 3.54
C THR A 158 -0.31 1.33 3.83
N SER A 159 -1.64 1.22 3.79
CA SER A 159 -2.31 -0.07 3.64
C SER A 159 -2.53 -0.35 2.16
N ILE A 160 -2.08 -1.52 1.70
CA ILE A 160 -2.05 -1.91 0.29
C ILE A 160 -2.97 -3.10 0.07
N PHE A 161 -3.95 -2.96 -0.82
CA PHE A 161 -4.93 -3.98 -1.17
C PHE A 161 -4.77 -4.36 -2.64
N LEU A 162 -4.08 -5.47 -2.90
CA LEU A 162 -3.91 -6.03 -4.24
C LEU A 162 -5.22 -6.58 -4.76
N TRP A 163 -5.54 -6.28 -6.01
CA TRP A 163 -6.66 -6.90 -6.70
C TRP A 163 -6.35 -8.37 -7.02
N LEU A 164 -7.36 -9.22 -6.85
CA LEU A 164 -7.37 -10.64 -7.21
C LEU A 164 -8.59 -10.94 -8.09
N PRO A 165 -8.54 -12.03 -8.89
CA PRO A 165 -9.69 -12.47 -9.66
C PRO A 165 -10.97 -12.63 -8.82
N ARG A 166 -12.13 -12.48 -9.47
CA ARG A 166 -13.46 -12.54 -8.84
C ARG A 166 -13.71 -11.40 -7.84
N ASN A 167 -13.26 -10.19 -8.17
CA ASN A 167 -13.41 -8.97 -7.36
C ASN A 167 -12.83 -9.09 -5.94
N LYS A 168 -11.88 -10.00 -5.75
CA LYS A 168 -11.23 -10.19 -4.47
C LYS A 168 -10.09 -9.19 -4.28
N HIS A 169 -9.77 -8.90 -3.03
CA HIS A 169 -8.69 -8.02 -2.66
C HIS A 169 -7.90 -8.66 -1.51
N HIS A 170 -6.58 -8.62 -1.62
CA HIS A 170 -5.67 -9.15 -0.62
C HIS A 170 -4.83 -8.02 -0.05
N GLN A 171 -4.87 -7.86 1.27
CA GLN A 171 -4.04 -6.88 1.95
C GLN A 171 -2.61 -7.41 2.06
N VAL A 172 -1.63 -6.61 1.64
CA VAL A 172 -0.20 -6.97 1.69
C VAL A 172 0.66 -6.01 2.50
N ALA A 173 0.09 -4.90 2.97
CA ALA A 173 0.77 -3.97 3.88
C ALA A 173 -0.24 -3.17 4.70
N GLY A 174 0.25 -2.52 5.75
CA GLY A 174 -0.51 -1.68 6.68
C GLY A 174 -1.17 -2.46 7.81
N PHE A 175 -1.98 -1.77 8.59
CA PHE A 175 -2.68 -2.36 9.74
C PHE A 175 -3.77 -3.33 9.27
N PRO A 176 -3.90 -4.55 9.85
CA PRO A 176 -4.87 -5.54 9.40
C PRO A 176 -6.30 -4.99 9.36
N ILE A 177 -6.94 -5.09 8.19
CA ILE A 177 -8.33 -4.64 8.01
C ILE A 177 -9.30 -5.43 8.89
N SER A 178 -8.99 -6.70 9.20
CA SER A 178 -9.76 -7.53 10.13
C SER A 178 -9.92 -6.86 11.50
N ASP A 179 -8.87 -6.23 11.97
CA ASP A 179 -8.80 -5.66 13.32
C ASP A 179 -9.57 -4.34 13.36
N LEU A 180 -9.64 -3.62 12.25
CA LEU A 180 -10.51 -2.44 12.09
C LEU A 180 -11.99 -2.82 12.04
N CYS A 181 -12.34 -3.90 11.34
CA CYS A 181 -13.71 -4.43 11.31
C CYS A 181 -14.19 -4.87 12.69
N LEU A 182 -13.32 -5.53 13.47
CA LEU A 182 -13.64 -5.92 14.85
C LEU A 182 -13.88 -4.67 15.73
N LYS A 183 -13.03 -3.64 15.62
CA LYS A 183 -13.23 -2.38 16.35
C LYS A 183 -14.54 -1.69 15.99
N SER A 184 -14.92 -1.66 14.72
CA SER A 184 -16.17 -1.03 14.30
C SER A 184 -17.39 -1.81 14.76
N GLN A 185 -17.35 -3.16 14.76
CA GLN A 185 -18.40 -4.00 15.31
C GLN A 185 -18.53 -3.84 16.83
N VAL A 186 -17.42 -3.84 17.57
CA VAL A 186 -17.41 -3.60 19.01
C VAL A 186 -17.97 -2.22 19.35
N HIS A 187 -17.64 -1.18 18.56
CA HIS A 187 -18.20 0.16 18.77
C HIS A 187 -19.71 0.21 18.54
N ILE A 188 -20.24 -0.52 17.56
CA ILE A 188 -21.70 -0.65 17.34
C ILE A 188 -22.37 -1.36 18.53
N SER A 189 -21.76 -2.44 19.02
CA SER A 189 -22.26 -3.19 20.17
C SER A 189 -22.22 -2.39 21.47
N ILE A 190 -21.17 -1.58 21.70
CA ILE A 190 -21.05 -0.74 22.91
C ILE A 190 -22.10 0.38 22.90
N THR A 191 -22.43 0.96 21.74
CA THR A 191 -23.52 1.95 21.63
C THR A 191 -24.91 1.34 21.83
N THR A 192 -25.04 0.01 21.81
CA THR A 192 -26.32 -0.70 22.00
C THR A 192 -26.41 -1.51 23.30
N TYR A 193 -25.35 -1.58 24.13
CA TYR A 193 -25.35 -2.34 25.38
C TYR A 193 -25.10 -1.45 26.61
N LYS A 194 -26.10 -1.38 27.50
CA LYS A 194 -25.89 -1.01 28.92
C LYS A 194 -25.01 -2.09 29.59
N PRO A 195 -24.02 -1.71 30.41
CA PRO A 195 -23.03 -2.65 30.92
C PRO A 195 -23.64 -3.56 31.98
N SER A 196 -23.58 -4.87 31.75
CA SER A 196 -23.61 -5.86 32.83
C SER A 196 -22.34 -6.71 32.72
N LEU A 197 -21.63 -6.76 33.84
CA LEU A 197 -20.35 -7.42 34.10
C LEU A 197 -20.36 -8.87 33.61
N LEU A 198 -19.32 -9.33 32.90
CA LEU A 198 -18.87 -10.74 32.91
C LEU A 198 -17.42 -10.87 32.40
N HIS A 199 -16.70 -11.81 33.01
CA HIS A 199 -15.24 -12.04 33.01
C HIS A 199 -14.62 -12.57 31.69
N PRO A 200 -13.28 -12.48 31.53
CA PRO A 200 -12.57 -12.81 30.30
C PRO A 200 -12.20 -14.30 30.21
N GLY A 201 -12.52 -14.93 29.08
CA GLY A 201 -12.11 -16.30 28.76
C GLY A 201 -11.80 -16.49 27.27
N ASN A 202 -10.52 -16.75 26.98
CA ASN A 202 -9.95 -17.48 25.84
C ASN A 202 -10.25 -17.01 24.40
N TYR A 203 -9.35 -16.17 23.87
CA TYR A 203 -9.18 -15.94 22.43
C TYR A 203 -8.02 -16.78 21.87
N GLN A 204 -8.33 -18.00 21.42
CA GLN A 204 -7.53 -18.71 20.42
C GLN A 204 -8.50 -19.34 19.41
N PHE A 205 -8.10 -19.30 18.13
CA PHE A 205 -8.78 -19.81 16.92
C PHE A 205 -9.69 -18.83 16.15
N GLN A 206 -9.11 -18.12 15.18
CA GLN A 206 -9.34 -18.33 13.72
C GLN A 206 -8.79 -17.12 12.92
N LYS A 207 -7.49 -17.14 12.62
CA LYS A 207 -6.90 -16.25 11.59
C LYS A 207 -6.93 -16.95 10.24
N ARG A 208 -8.06 -16.88 9.55
CA ARG A 208 -8.16 -17.06 8.08
C ARG A 208 -9.51 -16.49 7.62
N LEU A 209 -9.61 -15.17 7.61
CA LEU A 209 -10.72 -14.50 6.94
C LEU A 209 -10.34 -14.28 5.47
N LEU A 210 -10.55 -15.31 4.66
CA LEU A 210 -10.83 -15.12 3.23
C LEU A 210 -12.21 -14.44 3.18
N LEU A 211 -12.24 -13.12 3.25
CA LEU A 211 -13.46 -12.37 3.02
C LEU A 211 -13.96 -12.72 1.61
N ARG A 212 -15.13 -13.36 1.56
CA ARG A 212 -15.89 -13.49 0.32
C ARG A 212 -16.32 -12.06 -0.05
N LEU A 213 -15.65 -11.55 -1.09
CA LEU A 213 -15.97 -10.32 -1.83
C LEU A 213 -16.92 -10.64 -2.97
#